data_AF-A0A834ZFT0-F1
#
_entry.id   AF-A0A834ZFT0-F1
#
_cell.length_a   1.000
_cell.length_b   1.000
_cell.length_c   1.000
_cell.angle_alpha   90.00
_cell.angle_beta   90.00
_cell.angle_gamma   90.00
#
_symmetry.space_group_name_H-M   'P 1'
#
loop_
_entity.id
_entity.type
_entity.pdbx_description
1 polymer ?
#
loop_
_entity_poly.entity_id
_entity_poly.type
_entity_poly.pdbx_seq_one_letter_code
_entity_poly.pdbx_strand_id
1 'polypeptide(L)'
;MDAYLLFTMHGTYNNSSELPDSRSLRNRLEWKLEMEGLSISIDSTNLLNNGLNEFLMRFIKPSMELAKSRCGHDHLKQVNDRLITSLNGMQRSTQIIYASLLDFQVAMELNPQIIGEDWPAQLEKVCLRASEE
;
A
#
# COMPACT_ATOMS: atom_id res chain seq x y z
N MET A 1 -16.29 34.76 10.44
CA MET A 1 -16.06 33.36 10.00
C MET A 1 -14.59 33.09 10.23
N ASP A 2 -14.29 32.35 11.29
CA ASP A 2 -12.99 32.34 11.97
C ASP A 2 -11.89 31.59 11.21
N ALA A 3 -10.67 32.14 11.29
CA ALA A 3 -9.42 31.54 10.82
C ALA A 3 -9.12 30.16 11.44
N TYR A 4 -9.81 29.80 12.52
CA TYR A 4 -9.73 28.47 13.16
C TYR A 4 -10.27 27.33 12.28
N LEU A 5 -11.25 27.59 11.40
CA LEU A 5 -11.74 26.60 10.43
C LEU A 5 -10.78 26.40 9.24
N LEU A 6 -9.96 27.41 8.95
CA LEU A 6 -8.97 27.37 7.86
C LEU A 6 -7.76 26.49 8.23
N PHE A 7 -7.39 26.46 9.51
CA PHE A 7 -6.27 25.63 10.00
C PHE A 7 -6.65 24.16 10.22
N THR A 8 -7.90 23.85 10.57
CA THR A 8 -8.37 22.47 10.79
C THR A 8 -8.56 21.68 9.49
N MET A 9 -8.70 22.36 8.34
CA MET A 9 -8.77 21.73 7.01
C MET A 9 -7.38 21.45 6.40
N HIS A 10 -6.28 21.76 7.10
CA HIS A 10 -4.93 21.30 6.76
C HIS A 10 -4.65 19.90 7.38
N GLY A 11 -5.66 19.04 7.40
CA GLY A 11 -5.49 17.64 7.78
C GLY A 11 -4.76 16.90 6.67
N THR A 12 -3.43 16.82 6.75
CA THR A 12 -2.72 15.71 6.11
C THR A 12 -3.40 14.43 6.57
N TYR A 13 -3.81 13.60 5.61
CA TYR A 13 -4.40 12.28 5.86
C TYR A 13 -3.29 11.45 6.52
N ASN A 14 -3.17 11.54 7.84
CA ASN A 14 -2.02 11.01 8.57
C ASN A 14 -2.43 10.05 9.68
N ASN A 15 -3.74 9.92 9.96
CA ASN A 15 -4.24 9.18 11.13
C ASN A 15 -5.45 8.27 10.86
N SER A 16 -5.96 8.18 9.63
CA SER A 16 -7.02 7.21 9.29
C SER A 16 -6.41 5.98 8.62
N SER A 17 -6.72 4.80 9.17
CA SER A 17 -6.35 3.50 8.62
C SER A 17 -7.09 3.17 7.31
N GLU A 18 -8.05 3.99 6.91
CA GLU A 18 -8.97 3.74 5.79
C GLU A 18 -8.97 4.88 4.79
N LEU A 19 -8.81 4.54 3.51
CA LEU A 19 -8.84 5.49 2.41
C LEU A 19 -10.14 6.32 2.44
N PRO A 20 -10.08 7.61 2.08
CA PRO A 20 -11.28 8.43 2.06
C PRO A 20 -12.29 7.84 1.08
N ASP A 21 -13.56 7.80 1.47
CA ASP A 21 -14.64 7.44 0.54
C ASP A 21 -14.73 8.46 -0.61
N SER A 22 -15.36 8.08 -1.73
CA SER A 22 -15.43 8.92 -2.93
C SER A 22 -16.06 10.29 -2.69
N ARG A 23 -17.01 10.41 -1.75
CA ARG A 23 -17.65 11.70 -1.41
C ARG A 23 -16.69 12.57 -0.60
N SER A 24 -15.99 11.98 0.37
CA SER A 24 -14.97 12.67 1.16
C SER A 24 -13.80 13.16 0.30
N LEU A 25 -13.34 12.33 -0.65
CA LEU A 25 -12.33 12.71 -1.64
C LEU A 25 -12.82 13.88 -2.52
N ARG A 26 -14.03 13.78 -3.06
CA ARG A 26 -14.64 14.82 -3.90
C ARG A 26 -14.73 16.16 -3.18
N ASN A 27 -15.32 16.18 -1.99
CA ASN A 27 -15.50 17.41 -1.21
C ASN A 27 -14.15 18.08 -0.91
N ARG A 28 -13.12 17.28 -0.65
CA ARG A 28 -11.76 17.79 -0.40
C ARG A 28 -11.12 18.36 -1.66
N LEU A 29 -11.31 17.72 -2.81
CA LEU A 29 -10.80 18.21 -4.10
C LEU A 29 -11.52 19.48 -4.53
N GLU A 30 -12.85 19.54 -4.39
CA GLU A 30 -13.66 20.74 -4.64
C GLU A 30 -13.17 21.90 -3.79
N TRP A 31 -13.05 21.71 -2.47
CA TRP A 31 -12.56 22.76 -1.59
C TRP A 31 -11.16 23.26 -1.97
N LYS A 32 -10.22 22.34 -2.28
CA LYS A 32 -8.87 22.74 -2.70
C LYS A 32 -8.85 23.51 -4.01
N LEU A 33 -9.62 23.06 -5.00
CA LEU A 33 -9.63 23.66 -6.33
C LEU A 33 -10.41 24.97 -6.35
N GLU A 34 -11.49 25.10 -5.58
CA GLU A 34 -12.21 26.36 -5.41
C GLU A 34 -11.30 27.47 -4.86
N MET A 35 -10.39 27.13 -3.94
CA MET A 35 -9.37 28.07 -3.44
C MET A 35 -8.39 28.53 -4.53
N GLU A 36 -8.24 27.76 -5.60
CA GLU A 36 -7.44 28.08 -6.79
C GLU A 36 -8.30 28.64 -7.95
N GLY A 37 -9.60 28.85 -7.74
CA GLY A 37 -10.54 29.33 -8.77
C GLY A 37 -10.90 28.28 -9.82
N LEU A 38 -10.67 27.01 -9.52
CA LEU A 38 -10.91 25.85 -10.39
C LEU A 38 -12.11 25.04 -9.89
N SER A 39 -12.72 24.29 -10.81
CA SER A 39 -13.76 23.32 -10.48
C SER A 39 -13.32 21.92 -10.91
N ILE A 40 -13.85 20.89 -10.22
CA ILE A 40 -13.59 19.50 -10.56
C ILE A 40 -14.86 18.81 -11.04
N SER A 41 -14.75 18.08 -12.15
CA SER A 41 -15.85 17.25 -12.61
C SER A 41 -15.93 15.95 -11.79
N ILE A 42 -17.10 15.32 -11.83
CA ILE A 42 -17.30 14.00 -11.24
C ILE A 42 -16.36 12.97 -11.89
N ASP A 43 -16.20 13.04 -13.22
CA ASP A 43 -15.31 12.13 -13.96
C ASP A 43 -13.84 12.29 -13.57
N SER A 44 -13.36 13.52 -13.37
CA SER A 44 -12.01 13.79 -12.88
C SER A 44 -11.79 13.24 -11.48
N THR A 45 -12.79 13.37 -10.60
CA THR A 45 -12.74 12.80 -9.25
C THR A 45 -12.63 11.27 -9.30
N ASN A 46 -13.43 10.63 -10.15
CA ASN A 46 -13.39 9.18 -10.34
C ASN A 46 -12.05 8.71 -10.91
N LEU A 47 -11.51 9.43 -11.90
CA LEU A 47 -10.21 9.14 -12.49
C LEU A 47 -9.09 9.23 -11.45
N LEU A 48 -9.10 10.25 -10.60
CA LEU A 48 -8.13 10.41 -9.51
C LEU A 48 -8.25 9.27 -8.49
N ASN A 49 -9.48 8.89 -8.11
CA ASN A 49 -9.71 7.79 -7.20
C ASN A 49 -9.18 6.46 -7.76
N ASN A 50 -9.42 6.20 -9.05
CA ASN A 50 -8.92 5.02 -9.73
C ASN A 50 -7.38 5.04 -9.83
N GLY A 51 -6.80 6.20 -10.16
CA GLY A 51 -5.35 6.38 -10.22
C GLY A 51 -4.68 6.16 -8.86
N LEU A 52 -5.29 6.65 -7.78
CA LEU A 52 -4.83 6.40 -6.41
C LEU A 52 -4.89 4.91 -6.06
N ASN A 53 -5.99 4.23 -6.40
CA ASN A 53 -6.11 2.78 -6.18
C ASN A 53 -5.02 2.00 -6.93
N GLU A 54 -4.81 2.29 -8.21
CA GLU A 54 -3.75 1.67 -9.00
C GLU A 54 -2.36 1.98 -8.45
N PHE A 55 -2.13 3.22 -8.00
CA PHE A 55 -0.88 3.62 -7.35
C PHE A 55 -0.63 2.77 -6.10
N LEU A 56 -1.58 2.68 -5.16
CA LEU A 56 -1.45 1.88 -3.93
C LEU A 56 -1.23 0.39 -4.23
N MET A 57 -1.95 -0.15 -5.22
CA MET A 57 -1.79 -1.55 -5.62
C MET A 57 -0.39 -1.86 -6.16
N ARG A 58 0.32 -0.88 -6.75
CA ARG A 58 1.72 -1.05 -7.19
C ARG A 58 2.69 -1.23 -6.02
N PHE A 59 2.38 -0.72 -4.82
CA PHE A 59 3.21 -0.92 -3.62
C PHE A 59 2.91 -2.25 -2.92
N ILE A 60 1.63 -2.62 -2.84
CA ILE A 60 1.20 -3.79 -2.08
C ILE A 60 1.58 -5.09 -2.79
N LYS A 61 1.46 -5.15 -4.13
CA LYS A 61 1.71 -6.39 -4.90
C LYS A 61 3.12 -6.94 -4.72
N PRO A 62 4.21 -6.16 -4.89
CA PRO A 62 5.57 -6.68 -4.70
C PRO A 62 5.83 -7.22 -3.29
N SER A 63 5.32 -6.52 -2.27
CA SER A 63 5.43 -6.94 -0.86
C SER A 63 4.75 -8.30 -0.62
N MET A 64 3.57 -8.51 -1.21
CA MET A 64 2.85 -9.78 -1.13
C MET A 64 3.54 -10.91 -1.91
N GLU A 65 4.23 -10.60 -3.01
CA GLU A 65 5.02 -11.57 -3.77
C GLU A 65 6.27 -12.02 -2.99
N LEU A 66 6.95 -11.10 -2.31
CA LEU A 66 8.06 -11.41 -1.41
C LEU A 66 7.60 -12.29 -0.24
N ALA A 67 6.49 -11.93 0.40
CA ALA A 67 5.90 -12.74 1.47
C ALA A 67 5.54 -14.16 1.01
N LYS A 68 5.00 -14.31 -0.22
CA LYS A 68 4.72 -15.61 -0.85
C LYS A 68 6.01 -16.41 -1.07
N SER A 69 7.06 -15.77 -1.58
CA SER A 69 8.34 -16.42 -1.83
C SER A 69 9.00 -16.92 -0.54
N ARG A 70 8.91 -16.16 0.56
CA ARG A 70 9.38 -16.58 1.89
C ARG A 70 8.67 -17.84 2.37
N CYS A 71 7.35 -17.89 2.22
CA CYS A 71 6.54 -19.01 2.69
C CYS A 71 6.78 -20.30 1.88
N GLY A 72 7.11 -20.19 0.60
CA GLY A 72 7.51 -21.34 -0.24
C GLY A 72 8.83 -22.00 0.16
N HIS A 73 9.64 -21.35 1.02
CA HIS A 73 10.97 -21.84 1.44
C HIS A 73 10.94 -22.75 2.68
N ASP A 74 9.85 -22.80 3.43
CA ASP A 74 9.75 -23.62 4.65
C ASP A 74 9.63 -25.13 4.37
N HIS A 75 9.41 -25.53 3.11
CA HIS A 75 9.23 -26.94 2.73
C HIS A 75 10.53 -27.72 2.45
N LEU A 76 11.71 -27.08 2.45
CA LEU A 76 12.99 -27.76 2.16
C LEU A 76 13.76 -28.23 3.41
N LYS A 77 13.21 -28.08 4.62
CA LYS A 77 13.80 -28.62 5.86
C LYS A 77 13.16 -29.90 6.39
N GLN A 78 12.22 -30.52 5.66
CA GLN A 78 11.64 -31.82 6.05
C GLN A 78 12.04 -32.91 5.05
N VAL A 79 13.35 -33.10 4.87
CA VAL A 79 13.92 -34.16 4.01
C VAL A 79 13.70 -35.56 4.59
N ASN A 80 13.25 -35.69 5.84
CA ASN A 80 13.11 -37.01 6.49
C ASN A 80 11.69 -37.62 6.49
N ASP A 81 10.64 -36.87 6.14
CA ASP A 81 9.26 -37.41 6.11
C ASP A 81 8.78 -37.79 4.69
N ARG A 82 9.68 -37.73 3.69
CA ARG A 82 9.36 -37.77 2.26
C ARG A 82 8.98 -39.15 1.70
N LEU A 83 8.94 -40.22 2.49
CA LEU A 83 8.58 -41.54 1.97
C LEU A 83 7.06 -41.80 1.89
N ILE A 84 6.20 -40.96 2.46
CA ILE A 84 4.73 -41.19 2.44
C ILE A 84 3.97 -40.30 1.45
N THR A 85 4.53 -39.18 0.97
CA THR A 85 3.80 -38.18 0.15
C THR A 85 3.80 -38.47 -1.36
N SER A 86 4.27 -39.63 -1.82
CA SER A 86 4.41 -39.91 -3.26
C SER A 86 3.09 -40.25 -3.99
N LEU A 87 1.92 -40.18 -3.34
CA LEU A 87 0.67 -40.66 -3.95
C LEU A 87 -0.56 -39.75 -3.82
N ASN A 88 -0.49 -38.59 -3.17
CA ASN A 88 -1.68 -37.74 -3.00
C ASN A 88 -1.54 -36.39 -3.72
N GLY A 89 -2.37 -36.23 -4.76
CA GLY A 89 -2.42 -35.07 -5.62
C GLY A 89 -2.79 -33.78 -4.90
N MET A 90 -2.09 -32.72 -5.28
CA MET A 90 -2.58 -31.34 -5.36
C MET A 90 -3.39 -30.82 -4.16
N GLN A 91 -2.87 -30.98 -2.93
CA GLN A 91 -3.35 -30.19 -1.81
C GLN A 91 -2.67 -28.82 -1.85
N ARG A 92 -3.27 -27.88 -2.61
CA ARG A 92 -3.04 -26.45 -2.34
C ARG A 92 -3.72 -26.16 -1.00
N SER A 93 -3.00 -26.32 0.10
CA SER A 93 -3.41 -25.69 1.34
C SER A 93 -3.59 -24.21 1.04
N THR A 94 -4.78 -23.66 1.32
CA THR A 94 -5.01 -22.22 1.25
C THR A 94 -4.22 -21.59 2.39
N GLN A 95 -2.91 -21.47 2.22
CA GLN A 95 -2.03 -20.87 3.21
C GLN A 95 -2.32 -19.38 3.20
N ILE A 96 -2.73 -18.85 4.35
CA ILE A 96 -2.90 -17.41 4.54
C ILE A 96 -1.50 -16.80 4.63
N ILE A 97 -1.22 -15.83 3.78
CA ILE A 97 0.10 -15.21 3.65
C ILE A 97 -0.02 -13.76 4.13
N TYR A 98 0.81 -13.41 5.10
CA TYR A 98 0.92 -12.06 5.63
C TYR A 98 2.23 -11.45 5.17
N ALA A 99 2.15 -10.23 4.62
CA ALA A 99 3.33 -9.41 4.37
C ALA A 99 3.70 -8.62 5.63
N SER A 100 5.00 -8.45 5.88
CA SER A 100 5.54 -7.59 6.94
C SER A 100 5.97 -6.23 6.40
N LEU A 101 6.29 -5.28 7.29
CA LEU A 101 6.91 -4.01 6.86
C LEU A 101 8.28 -4.25 6.23
N LEU A 102 9.00 -5.31 6.61
CA LEU A 102 10.24 -5.69 5.95
C LEU A 102 10.02 -6.14 4.50
N ASP A 103 8.95 -6.89 4.20
CA ASP A 103 8.60 -7.22 2.81
C ASP A 103 8.35 -5.96 1.98
N PHE A 104 7.68 -4.99 2.59
CA PHE A 104 7.43 -3.70 1.97
C PHE A 104 8.70 -2.89 1.75
N GLN A 105 9.59 -2.82 2.75
CA GLN A 105 10.87 -2.15 2.63
C GLN A 105 11.71 -2.75 1.49
N VAL A 106 11.88 -4.07 1.48
CA VAL A 106 12.68 -4.76 0.45
C VAL A 106 12.07 -4.55 -0.94
N ALA A 107 10.75 -4.63 -1.07
CA ALA A 107 10.07 -4.32 -2.33
C ALA A 107 10.39 -2.90 -2.85
N MET A 108 10.41 -1.93 -1.94
CA MET A 108 10.68 -0.53 -2.27
C MET A 108 12.15 -0.28 -2.58
N GLU A 109 13.08 -0.97 -1.93
CA GLU A 109 14.51 -0.94 -2.24
C GLU A 109 14.83 -1.55 -3.62
N LEU A 110 14.11 -2.60 -4.03
CA LEU A 110 14.31 -3.27 -5.31
C LEU A 110 13.77 -2.46 -6.50
N ASN A 111 12.75 -1.62 -6.29
CA ASN A 111 12.21 -0.75 -7.33
C ASN A 111 11.77 0.63 -6.79
N PRO A 112 12.75 1.49 -6.44
CA PRO A 112 12.47 2.78 -5.82
C PRO A 112 11.70 3.75 -6.72
N GLN A 113 11.73 3.55 -8.04
CA GLN A 113 11.01 4.39 -8.99
C GLN A 113 9.48 4.36 -8.79
N ILE A 114 8.94 3.31 -8.15
CA ILE A 114 7.51 3.22 -7.82
C ILE A 114 7.10 4.30 -6.81
N ILE A 115 8.02 4.72 -5.93
CA ILE A 115 7.78 5.68 -4.85
C ILE A 115 7.64 7.12 -5.39
N GLY A 116 8.27 7.42 -6.53
CA GLY A 116 8.22 8.73 -7.20
C GLY A 116 9.52 9.52 -7.11
N GLU A 117 9.43 10.84 -7.32
CA GLU A 117 10.58 11.73 -7.47
C GLU A 117 11.45 11.80 -6.20
N ASP A 118 10.82 11.94 -5.03
CA ASP A 118 11.48 12.01 -3.73
C ASP A 118 11.61 10.64 -3.03
N TRP A 119 11.76 9.58 -3.80
CA TRP A 119 11.85 8.21 -3.26
C TRP A 119 12.91 8.04 -2.15
N PRO A 120 14.09 8.71 -2.13
CA PRO A 120 15.07 8.50 -1.07
C PRO A 120 14.52 8.89 0.31
N ALA A 121 13.91 10.07 0.43
CA ALA A 121 13.34 10.56 1.69
C ALA A 121 12.11 9.75 2.14
N GLN A 122 11.34 9.20 1.20
CA GLN A 122 10.22 8.34 1.53
C GLN A 122 10.70 6.95 1.98
N LEU A 123 11.76 6.42 1.36
CA LEU A 123 12.35 5.15 1.75
C LEU A 123 12.96 5.23 3.16
N GLU A 124 13.59 6.35 3.53
CA GLU A 124 14.06 6.58 4.90
C GLU A 124 12.93 6.43 5.92
N LYS A 125 11.74 7.01 5.65
CA LYS A 125 10.57 6.86 6.52
C LYS A 125 10.10 5.42 6.61
N VAL A 126 10.14 4.68 5.50
CA VAL A 126 9.79 3.26 5.47
C VAL A 126 10.76 2.45 6.32
N CYS A 127 12.07 2.66 6.18
CA CYS A 127 13.09 1.97 6.97
C CYS A 127 12.95 2.25 8.47
N LEU A 128 12.66 3.50 8.85
CA LEU A 128 12.38 3.85 10.24
C LEU A 128 11.19 3.06 10.79
N ARG A 129 10.09 2.98 10.04
CA ARG A 129 8.89 2.22 10.44
C ARG A 129 9.13 0.71 10.48
N ALA A 130 9.87 0.17 9.53
CA ALA A 130 10.19 -1.26 9.49
C ALA A 130 11.08 -1.69 10.67
N SER A 131 11.87 -0.77 11.23
CA SER A 131 12.68 -1.04 12.44
C SER A 131 11.87 -1.04 13.75
N GLU A 132 10.63 -0.54 13.72
CA GLU A 132 9.71 -0.48 14.86
C GLU A 132 8.77 -1.70 14.95
N GLU A 133 8.74 -2.55 13.91
CA GLU A 133 7.98 -3.83 13.86
C GLU A 133 8.65 -4.93 14.68
#